data_AF-A0A938WVM0-F1
#
_entry.id   AF-A0A938WVM0-F1
#
_cell.length_a   1.000
_cell.length_b   1.000
_cell.length_c   1.000
_cell.angle_alpha   90.00
_cell.angle_beta   90.00
_cell.angle_gamma   90.00
#
_symmetry.space_group_name_H-M   'P 1'
#
loop_
_entity.id
_entity.type
_entity.pdbx_description
1 polymer ?
#
loop_
_entity_poly.entity_id
_entity_poly.type
_entity_poly.pdbx_seq_one_letter_code
_entity_poly.pdbx_strand_id
1 'polypeptide(L)'
;MKYVGMYTQIRRNNMLTAMLLLLFPVIILGMIWVFLALVNYFGNGVYDQYGNIVRHLDADIVNHYFLNALPWVIAGVGAWFIIAYFSNTAMVRAATGARPITRKENPRIYNIVENLCIACNMDMPKINIVNDPQLNAFASGIDKKSYTVTLTTGIINRLNDDELAGVIAHELTHIRNHDTRLLITSIIFIGIVSTIMSLVVQMMYNAFWFGGMSHRSSNDEDNRGSGISMLVVFIIAALCCAVAYLFTLLTRFAISRKREYMADAGGAELCGNPLALASALRKISGDPGLENVKRDDIAQLFIIHPQHFAPGLTSFFSSLFSTHPDTKKRIEILEQF
;
A
#
# COMPACT_ATOMS: atom_id res chain seq x y z
N MET A 1 -5.63 27.23 -6.16
CA MET A 1 -6.10 25.83 -6.36
C MET A 1 -7.62 25.84 -6.30
N LYS A 2 -8.34 25.04 -7.11
CA LYS A 2 -9.81 24.98 -7.05
C LYS A 2 -10.21 24.31 -5.72
N TYR A 3 -10.96 25.00 -4.86
CA TYR A 3 -11.41 24.47 -3.57
C TYR A 3 -12.25 23.21 -3.80
N VAL A 4 -11.83 22.10 -3.20
CA VAL A 4 -12.56 20.83 -3.23
C VAL A 4 -13.16 20.66 -1.84
N GLY A 5 -14.49 20.74 -1.73
CA GLY A 5 -15.16 20.56 -0.44
C GLY A 5 -14.91 19.17 0.15
N MET A 6 -14.97 19.08 1.48
CA MET A 6 -14.75 17.84 2.26
C MET A 6 -15.62 16.67 1.76
N TYR A 7 -16.88 16.93 1.44
CA TYR A 7 -17.80 15.93 0.87
C TYR A 7 -17.33 15.36 -0.47
N THR A 8 -16.78 16.20 -1.34
CA THR A 8 -16.23 15.76 -2.63
C THR A 8 -15.02 14.88 -2.43
N GLN A 9 -14.19 15.18 -1.43
CA GLN A 9 -13.04 14.36 -1.05
C GLN A 9 -13.47 12.99 -0.52
N ILE A 10 -14.41 12.95 0.42
CA ILE A 10 -14.98 11.72 0.98
C ILE A 10 -15.57 10.85 -0.13
N ARG A 11 -16.39 11.45 -1.02
CA ARG A 11 -17.00 10.73 -2.15
C ARG A 11 -15.94 10.16 -3.08
N ARG A 12 -14.92 10.95 -3.42
CA ARG A 12 -13.81 10.51 -4.28
C ARG A 12 -13.04 9.35 -3.64
N ASN A 13 -12.73 9.44 -2.36
CA ASN A 13 -12.01 8.39 -1.63
C ASN A 13 -12.84 7.10 -1.58
N ASN A 14 -14.13 7.18 -1.25
CA ASN A 14 -15.02 6.03 -1.26
C ASN A 14 -15.12 5.40 -2.66
N MET A 15 -15.24 6.20 -3.72
CA MET A 15 -15.27 5.71 -5.10
C MET A 15 -13.95 5.03 -5.49
N LEU A 16 -12.81 5.62 -5.14
CA LEU A 16 -11.49 5.03 -5.41
C LEU A 16 -11.29 3.73 -4.63
N THR A 17 -11.69 3.67 -3.36
CA THR A 17 -11.62 2.45 -2.56
C THR A 17 -12.51 1.36 -3.17
N ALA A 18 -13.76 1.68 -3.53
CA ALA A 18 -14.67 0.73 -4.18
C ALA A 18 -14.13 0.25 -5.53
N MET A 19 -13.60 1.17 -6.34
CA MET A 19 -12.97 0.85 -7.62
C MET A 19 -11.80 -0.10 -7.42
N LEU A 20 -10.92 0.16 -6.43
CA LEU A 20 -9.77 -0.69 -6.11
C LEU A 20 -10.19 -2.09 -5.68
N LEU A 21 -11.22 -2.19 -4.83
CA LEU A 21 -11.78 -3.46 -4.36
C LEU A 21 -12.42 -4.29 -5.50
N LEU A 22 -13.08 -3.63 -6.46
CA LEU A 22 -13.71 -4.29 -7.61
C LEU A 22 -12.72 -4.64 -8.72
N LEU A 23 -11.74 -3.77 -8.97
CA LEU A 23 -10.74 -3.97 -10.02
C LEU A 23 -9.81 -5.14 -9.69
N PHE A 24 -9.51 -5.38 -8.41
CA PHE A 24 -8.55 -6.40 -8.02
C PHE A 24 -8.96 -7.83 -8.42
N PRO A 25 -10.17 -8.34 -8.09
CA PRO A 25 -10.62 -9.66 -8.58
C PRO A 25 -10.61 -9.75 -10.10
N VAL A 26 -11.00 -8.67 -10.80
CA VAL A 26 -11.02 -8.62 -12.26
C VAL A 26 -9.62 -8.75 -12.85
N ILE A 27 -8.64 -8.03 -12.28
CA ILE A 27 -7.23 -8.14 -12.70
C ILE A 27 -6.70 -9.55 -12.47
N ILE A 28 -6.96 -10.14 -11.30
CA ILE A 28 -6.49 -11.50 -10.98
C ILE A 28 -7.10 -12.52 -11.94
N LEU A 29 -8.41 -12.45 -12.20
CA LEU A 29 -9.08 -13.33 -13.17
C LEU A 29 -8.51 -13.15 -14.58
N GLY A 30 -8.31 -11.91 -15.02
CA GLY A 30 -7.68 -11.61 -16.31
C GLY A 30 -6.26 -12.16 -16.42
N MET A 31 -5.45 -12.03 -15.36
CA MET A 31 -4.10 -12.59 -15.30
C MET A 31 -4.11 -14.11 -15.41
N ILE A 32 -5.03 -14.79 -14.73
CA ILE A 32 -5.14 -16.26 -14.77
C ILE A 32 -5.56 -16.71 -16.16
N TRP A 33 -6.50 -16.02 -16.80
CA TRP A 33 -6.88 -16.32 -18.17
C TRP A 33 -5.71 -16.15 -19.14
N VAL A 34 -4.97 -15.04 -19.04
CA VAL A 34 -3.77 -14.81 -19.86
C VAL A 34 -2.69 -15.87 -19.59
N PHE A 35 -2.48 -16.23 -18.33
CA PHE A 35 -1.56 -17.30 -17.96
C PHE A 35 -1.94 -18.64 -18.60
N LEU A 36 -3.21 -19.03 -18.52
CA LEU A 36 -3.70 -20.27 -19.15
C LEU A 36 -3.59 -20.21 -20.68
N ALA A 37 -3.87 -19.07 -21.29
CA ALA A 37 -3.70 -18.86 -22.72
C ALA A 37 -2.23 -19.02 -23.15
N LEU A 38 -1.29 -18.46 -22.39
CA LEU A 38 0.15 -18.61 -22.65
C LEU A 38 0.59 -20.06 -22.48
N VAL A 39 0.18 -20.74 -21.40
CA VAL A 39 0.51 -22.15 -21.18
C VAL A 39 -0.04 -23.02 -22.31
N ASN A 40 -1.27 -22.79 -22.77
CA ASN A 40 -1.85 -23.52 -23.90
C ASN A 40 -1.06 -23.26 -25.20
N TYR A 41 -0.82 -21.99 -25.53
CA TYR A 41 -0.15 -21.59 -26.77
C TYR A 41 1.31 -22.09 -26.87
N PHE A 42 2.05 -22.08 -25.76
CA PHE A 42 3.45 -22.51 -25.74
C PHE A 42 3.65 -23.96 -25.33
N GLY A 43 2.68 -24.59 -24.64
CA GLY A 43 2.74 -25.97 -24.17
C GLY A 43 2.22 -26.99 -25.19
N ASN A 44 1.23 -26.64 -26.01
CA ASN A 44 0.65 -27.53 -27.02
C ASN A 44 1.20 -27.21 -28.42
N GLY A 45 2.42 -27.65 -28.70
CA GLY A 45 2.92 -27.68 -30.07
C GLY A 45 2.32 -28.87 -30.82
N VAL A 46 1.45 -28.64 -31.79
CA VAL A 46 0.96 -29.71 -32.69
C VAL A 46 1.84 -29.71 -33.95
N TYR A 47 2.30 -30.89 -34.36
CA TYR A 47 3.09 -31.03 -35.58
C TYR A 47 2.17 -30.99 -36.81
N ASP A 48 2.48 -30.15 -37.80
CA ASP A 48 1.81 -30.19 -39.11
C ASP A 48 2.23 -31.43 -39.92
N GLN A 49 1.58 -31.65 -41.07
CA GLN A 49 1.91 -32.73 -41.99
C GLN A 49 3.35 -32.70 -42.55
N TYR A 50 4.08 -31.61 -42.32
CA TYR A 50 5.47 -31.39 -42.73
C TYR A 50 6.45 -31.45 -41.54
N GLY A 51 5.99 -31.80 -40.34
CA GLY A 51 6.80 -31.89 -39.12
C GLY A 51 7.12 -30.54 -38.47
N ASN A 52 6.50 -29.44 -38.90
CA ASN A 52 6.67 -28.13 -38.26
C ASN A 52 5.76 -28.01 -37.04
N ILE A 53 6.28 -27.43 -35.95
CA ILE A 53 5.48 -27.13 -34.77
C ILE A 53 4.57 -25.94 -35.09
N VAL A 54 3.28 -26.20 -35.26
CA VAL A 54 2.25 -25.18 -35.39
C VAL A 54 1.61 -24.95 -34.03
N ARG A 55 1.76 -23.73 -33.52
CA ARG A 55 1.14 -23.30 -32.27
C ARG A 55 -0.18 -22.64 -32.59
N HIS A 56 -1.24 -23.14 -31.98
CA HIS A 56 -2.55 -22.51 -32.05
C HIS A 56 -3.05 -22.28 -30.62
N LEU A 57 -3.71 -21.16 -30.42
CA LEU A 57 -4.41 -20.90 -29.16
C LEU A 57 -5.77 -21.59 -29.27
N ASP A 58 -5.98 -22.65 -28.48
CA ASP A 58 -7.29 -23.27 -28.34
C ASP A 58 -8.06 -22.56 -27.22
N ALA A 59 -8.93 -21.62 -27.62
CA ALA A 59 -9.72 -20.83 -26.70
C ALA A 59 -10.72 -21.68 -25.89
N ASP A 60 -11.20 -22.80 -26.44
CA ASP A 60 -12.18 -23.66 -25.77
C ASP A 60 -11.52 -24.42 -24.61
N ILE A 61 -10.31 -24.94 -24.83
CA ILE A 61 -9.51 -25.56 -23.78
C ILE A 61 -9.17 -24.55 -22.69
N VAL A 62 -8.71 -23.35 -23.05
CA VAL A 62 -8.37 -22.29 -22.09
C VAL A 62 -9.60 -21.90 -21.26
N ASN A 63 -10.75 -21.69 -21.90
CA ASN A 63 -11.98 -21.32 -21.21
C ASN A 63 -12.48 -22.44 -20.27
N HIS A 64 -12.35 -23.70 -20.67
CA HIS A 64 -12.71 -24.83 -19.81
C HIS A 64 -11.88 -24.84 -18.51
N TYR A 65 -10.55 -24.74 -18.61
CA TYR A 65 -9.68 -24.66 -17.43
C TYR A 65 -9.92 -23.40 -16.61
N PHE A 66 -10.18 -22.27 -17.26
CA PHE A 66 -10.50 -21.01 -16.58
C PHE A 66 -11.78 -21.12 -15.77
N LEU A 67 -12.86 -21.66 -16.34
CA LEU A 67 -14.15 -21.85 -15.65
C LEU A 67 -14.02 -22.83 -14.47
N ASN A 68 -13.19 -23.87 -14.59
CA ASN A 68 -12.91 -24.79 -13.49
C ASN A 68 -12.09 -24.13 -12.37
N ALA A 69 -11.16 -23.22 -12.71
CA ALA A 69 -10.35 -22.48 -11.74
C ALA A 69 -11.13 -21.35 -11.05
N LEU A 70 -12.14 -20.78 -11.72
CA LEU A 70 -12.86 -19.59 -11.30
C LEU A 70 -13.46 -19.67 -9.87
N PRO A 71 -14.13 -20.76 -9.44
CA PRO A 71 -14.62 -20.89 -8.06
C PRO A 71 -13.50 -20.83 -7.02
N TRP A 72 -12.36 -21.46 -7.30
CA TRP A 72 -11.21 -21.51 -6.40
C TRP A 72 -10.53 -20.14 -6.27
N VAL A 73 -10.43 -19.41 -7.39
CA VAL A 73 -9.87 -18.05 -7.41
C VAL A 73 -10.76 -17.11 -6.61
N ILE A 74 -12.08 -17.16 -6.85
CA ILE A 74 -13.04 -16.33 -6.11
C ILE A 74 -13.02 -16.66 -4.62
N ALA A 75 -12.99 -17.94 -4.26
CA ALA A 75 -12.88 -18.37 -2.87
C ALA A 75 -11.57 -17.88 -2.23
N GLY A 76 -10.44 -18.00 -2.93
CA GLY A 76 -9.13 -17.53 -2.45
C GLY A 76 -9.09 -16.02 -2.25
N VAL A 77 -9.55 -15.24 -3.24
CA VAL A 77 -9.62 -13.77 -3.15
C VAL A 77 -10.58 -13.34 -2.03
N GLY A 78 -11.74 -14.01 -1.90
CA GLY A 78 -12.71 -13.73 -0.84
C GLY A 78 -12.17 -14.03 0.55
N ALA A 79 -11.57 -15.21 0.75
CA ALA A 79 -10.91 -15.57 2.00
C ALA A 79 -9.80 -14.58 2.36
N TRP A 80 -9.02 -14.15 1.37
CA TRP A 80 -8.00 -13.14 1.57
C TRP A 80 -8.56 -11.79 1.99
N PHE A 81 -9.64 -11.30 1.36
CA PHE A 81 -10.29 -10.05 1.77
C PHE A 81 -10.77 -10.10 3.22
N ILE A 82 -11.31 -11.25 3.64
CA ILE A 82 -11.69 -11.48 5.04
C ILE A 82 -10.46 -11.38 5.95
N ILE A 83 -9.39 -12.13 5.64
CA ILE A 83 -8.15 -12.10 6.42
C ILE A 83 -7.58 -10.69 6.48
N ALA A 84 -7.49 -9.98 5.37
CA ALA A 84 -6.96 -8.62 5.30
C ALA A 84 -7.82 -7.63 6.10
N TYR A 85 -9.14 -7.76 6.04
CA TYR A 85 -10.07 -6.93 6.82
C TYR A 85 -9.85 -7.11 8.34
N PHE A 86 -9.68 -8.33 8.83
CA PHE A 86 -9.47 -8.56 10.26
C PHE A 86 -8.01 -8.32 10.72
N SER A 87 -7.04 -8.58 9.85
CA SER A 87 -5.62 -8.48 10.19
C SER A 87 -5.02 -7.09 10.00
N ASN A 88 -5.70 -6.14 9.35
CA ASN A 88 -5.14 -4.82 9.02
C ASN A 88 -4.50 -4.12 10.23
N THR A 89 -5.22 -4.07 11.36
CA THR A 89 -4.73 -3.41 12.58
C THR A 89 -3.58 -4.17 13.25
N ALA A 90 -3.62 -5.50 13.21
CA ALA A 90 -2.57 -6.34 13.75
C ALA A 90 -1.28 -6.22 12.93
N MET A 91 -1.40 -6.14 11.60
CA MET A 91 -0.26 -5.97 10.70
C MET A 91 0.45 -4.64 10.94
N VAL A 92 -0.29 -3.54 11.05
CA VAL A 92 0.27 -2.22 11.37
C VAL A 92 0.96 -2.26 12.73
N ARG A 93 0.29 -2.78 13.77
CA ARG A 93 0.87 -2.86 15.12
C ARG A 93 2.13 -3.70 15.19
N ALA A 94 2.15 -4.86 14.54
CA ALA A 94 3.30 -5.75 14.54
C ALA A 94 4.52 -5.11 13.87
N ALA A 95 4.29 -4.38 12.79
CA ALA A 95 5.37 -3.78 12.02
C ALA A 95 5.89 -2.46 12.60
N THR A 96 5.06 -1.70 13.32
CA THR A 96 5.50 -0.47 13.99
C THR A 96 5.85 -0.67 15.47
N GLY A 97 5.59 -1.85 16.04
CA GLY A 97 5.72 -2.08 17.48
C GLY A 97 4.71 -1.28 18.32
N ALA A 98 3.60 -0.86 17.73
CA ALA A 98 2.61 -0.01 18.40
C ALA A 98 1.83 -0.78 19.47
N ARG A 99 1.77 -0.20 20.68
CA ARG A 99 0.97 -0.71 21.80
C ARG A 99 -0.24 0.18 22.05
N PRO A 100 -1.43 -0.40 22.26
CA PRO A 100 -2.58 0.36 22.70
C PRO A 100 -2.30 0.91 24.10
N ILE A 101 -2.78 2.12 24.35
CA ILE A 101 -2.76 2.72 25.67
C ILE A 101 -4.17 2.80 26.23
N THR A 102 -4.27 3.06 27.53
CA THR A 102 -5.54 3.32 28.21
C THR A 102 -5.57 4.75 28.77
N ARG A 103 -6.76 5.28 29.06
CA ARG A 103 -6.91 6.63 29.63
C ARG A 103 -6.13 6.83 30.94
N LYS A 104 -5.95 5.76 31.72
CA LYS A 104 -5.17 5.78 32.96
C LYS A 104 -3.67 5.95 32.73
N GLU A 105 -3.14 5.41 31.62
CA GLU A 105 -1.71 5.49 31.30
C GLU A 105 -1.31 6.87 30.81
N ASN A 106 -2.14 7.52 30.00
CA ASN A 106 -1.85 8.85 29.49
C ASN A 106 -3.12 9.70 29.35
N PRO A 107 -3.60 10.31 30.45
CA PRO A 107 -4.79 11.17 30.43
C PRO A 107 -4.66 12.37 29.49
N ARG A 108 -3.44 12.94 29.37
CA ARG A 108 -3.13 14.10 28.53
C ARG A 108 -3.54 13.85 27.08
N ILE A 109 -3.05 12.76 26.48
CA ILE A 109 -3.35 12.42 25.07
C ILE A 109 -4.83 12.09 24.90
N TYR A 110 -5.40 11.31 25.84
CA TYR A 110 -6.81 10.93 25.78
C TYR A 110 -7.73 12.14 25.78
N ASN A 111 -7.48 13.13 26.62
CA ASN A 111 -8.27 14.35 26.70
C ASN A 111 -8.17 15.17 25.40
N ILE A 112 -6.97 15.30 24.82
CA ILE A 112 -6.77 16.01 23.54
C ILE A 112 -7.57 15.33 22.43
N VAL A 113 -7.42 14.01 22.26
CA VAL A 113 -8.12 13.25 21.22
C VAL A 113 -9.64 13.31 21.43
N GLU A 114 -10.11 13.13 22.65
CA GLU A 114 -11.54 13.17 23.01
C GLU A 114 -12.16 14.54 22.70
N ASN A 115 -11.51 15.63 23.10
CA ASN A 115 -11.98 17.00 22.83
C ASN A 115 -12.08 17.27 21.32
N LEU A 116 -11.06 16.88 20.55
CA LEU A 116 -11.06 17.04 19.09
C LEU A 116 -12.15 16.18 18.43
N CYS A 117 -12.34 14.94 18.89
CA CYS A 117 -13.39 14.06 18.37
C CYS A 117 -14.80 14.62 18.65
N ILE A 118 -15.02 15.19 19.84
CA ILE A 118 -16.27 15.89 20.19
C ILE A 118 -16.49 17.09 19.26
N ALA A 119 -15.46 17.91 19.04
CA ALA A 119 -15.54 19.10 18.20
C ALA A 119 -15.91 18.81 16.74
N CYS A 120 -15.51 17.66 16.19
CA CYS A 120 -15.87 17.23 14.83
C CYS A 120 -16.99 16.20 14.75
N ASN A 121 -17.65 15.87 15.86
CA ASN A 121 -18.69 14.84 15.94
C ASN A 121 -18.25 13.49 15.32
N MET A 122 -17.09 12.99 15.75
CA MET A 122 -16.49 11.73 15.31
C MET A 122 -16.38 10.74 16.47
N ASP A 123 -16.53 9.45 16.16
CA ASP A 123 -16.25 8.35 17.10
C ASP A 123 -14.77 8.34 17.48
N MET A 124 -14.46 8.18 18.76
CA MET A 124 -13.08 8.18 19.24
C MET A 124 -12.30 6.98 18.64
N PRO A 125 -11.21 7.23 17.89
CA PRO A 125 -10.35 6.15 17.42
C PRO A 125 -9.57 5.55 18.58
N LYS A 126 -9.04 4.33 18.38
CA LYS A 126 -8.07 3.75 19.31
C LYS A 126 -6.81 4.61 19.34
N ILE A 127 -6.15 4.68 20.49
CA ILE A 127 -4.88 5.40 20.63
C ILE A 127 -3.78 4.38 20.91
N ASN A 128 -2.73 4.43 20.11
CA ASN A 128 -1.52 3.64 20.32
C ASN A 128 -0.31 4.54 20.55
N ILE A 129 0.66 4.01 21.30
CA ILE A 129 1.99 4.60 21.42
C ILE A 129 3.02 3.64 20.81
N VAL A 130 3.99 4.20 20.10
CA VAL A 130 5.22 3.51 19.70
C VAL A 130 6.37 4.06 20.54
N ASN A 131 7.16 3.17 21.13
CA ASN A 131 8.35 3.59 21.86
C ASN A 131 9.49 3.87 20.87
N ASP A 132 9.51 5.08 20.33
CA ASP A 132 10.50 5.56 19.38
C ASP A 132 10.79 7.04 19.67
N PRO A 133 12.06 7.44 19.86
CA PRO A 133 12.42 8.84 20.10
C PRO A 133 12.16 9.76 18.89
N GLN A 134 11.90 9.20 17.70
CA GLN A 134 11.61 9.97 16.49
C GLN A 134 10.31 10.76 16.60
N LEU A 135 10.22 11.88 15.90
CA LEU A 135 9.04 12.74 15.86
C LEU A 135 8.07 12.25 14.79
N ASN A 136 7.09 11.43 15.18
CA ASN A 136 6.15 10.86 14.23
C ASN A 136 4.79 10.57 14.85
N ALA A 137 3.77 10.64 14.02
CA ALA A 137 2.41 10.25 14.32
C ALA A 137 1.73 9.81 13.02
N PHE A 138 0.70 8.98 13.12
CA PHE A 138 -0.05 8.54 11.95
C PHE A 138 -1.41 7.97 12.32
N ALA A 139 -2.39 8.16 11.45
CA ALA A 139 -3.67 7.48 11.49
C ALA A 139 -3.68 6.21 10.61
N SER A 140 -4.37 5.18 11.09
CA SER A 140 -4.51 3.90 10.39
C SER A 140 -5.90 3.29 10.62
N GLY A 141 -6.24 2.27 9.83
CA GLY A 141 -7.52 1.56 9.90
C GLY A 141 -8.43 1.83 8.69
N ILE A 142 -9.48 1.02 8.57
CA ILE A 142 -10.39 1.00 7.43
C ILE A 142 -11.84 1.30 7.81
N ASP A 143 -12.21 1.10 9.07
CA ASP A 143 -13.56 1.27 9.58
C ASP A 143 -13.53 1.81 11.02
N LYS A 144 -14.69 2.21 11.52
CA LYS A 144 -14.85 2.81 12.85
C LYS A 144 -14.23 1.96 13.97
N LYS A 145 -14.28 0.63 13.86
CA LYS A 145 -13.73 -0.28 14.88
C LYS A 145 -12.21 -0.46 14.79
N SER A 146 -11.62 -0.22 13.61
CA SER A 146 -10.18 -0.34 13.37
C SER A 146 -9.43 0.99 13.38
N TYR A 147 -10.12 2.12 13.26
CA TYR A 147 -9.47 3.43 13.25
C TYR A 147 -8.63 3.64 14.51
N THR A 148 -7.37 4.00 14.26
CA THR A 148 -6.34 4.10 15.30
C THR A 148 -5.40 5.25 14.98
N VAL A 149 -5.19 6.13 15.96
CA VAL A 149 -4.15 7.17 15.94
C VAL A 149 -2.94 6.65 16.72
N THR A 150 -1.77 6.63 16.09
CA THR A 150 -0.53 6.16 16.70
C THR A 150 0.44 7.34 16.86
N LEU A 151 1.01 7.48 18.06
CA LEU A 151 1.95 8.55 18.40
C LEU A 151 3.27 7.95 18.88
N THR A 152 4.41 8.51 18.49
CA THR A 152 5.70 8.09 19.05
C THR A 152 5.96 8.73 20.41
N THR A 153 6.80 8.12 21.25
CA THR A 153 7.25 8.76 22.50
C THR A 153 8.01 10.06 22.23
N GLY A 154 8.73 10.16 21.11
CA GLY A 154 9.37 11.39 20.65
C GLY A 154 8.40 12.56 20.47
N ILE A 155 7.30 12.36 19.74
CA ILE A 155 6.34 13.45 19.48
C ILE A 155 5.62 13.90 20.75
N ILE A 156 5.29 12.95 21.64
CA ILE A 156 4.61 13.22 22.91
C ILE A 156 5.47 14.07 23.84
N ASN A 157 6.78 13.82 23.85
CA ASN A 157 7.72 14.50 24.75
C ASN A 157 8.21 15.84 24.19
N ARG A 158 8.29 15.99 22.86
CA ARG A 158 8.85 17.18 22.22
C ARG A 158 7.83 18.30 21.98
N LEU A 159 6.58 17.94 21.69
CA LEU A 159 5.52 18.89 21.38
C LEU A 159 4.77 19.32 22.65
N ASN A 160 4.40 20.60 22.69
CA ASN A 160 3.45 21.10 23.69
C ASN A 160 2.02 20.65 23.34
N ASP A 161 1.06 20.95 24.22
CA ASP A 161 -0.33 20.46 24.08
C ASP A 161 -1.02 20.99 22.82
N ASP A 162 -0.82 22.26 22.48
CA ASP A 162 -1.42 22.89 21.29
C ASP A 162 -0.83 22.31 20.00
N GLU A 163 0.50 22.12 19.97
CA GLU A 163 1.20 21.50 18.84
C GLU A 163 0.78 20.04 18.65
N LEU A 164 0.68 19.29 19.74
CA LEU A 164 0.25 17.90 19.72
C LEU A 164 -1.23 17.81 19.30
N ALA A 165 -2.08 18.73 19.77
CA ALA A 165 -3.47 18.82 19.32
C ALA A 165 -3.57 19.13 17.83
N GLY A 166 -2.74 20.04 17.30
CA GLY A 166 -2.67 20.33 15.86
C GLY A 166 -2.29 19.09 15.03
N VAL A 167 -1.27 18.34 15.46
CA VAL A 167 -0.87 17.11 14.78
C VAL A 167 -1.95 16.03 14.86
N ILE A 168 -2.55 15.82 16.04
CA ILE A 168 -3.65 14.86 16.19
C ILE A 168 -4.86 15.29 15.34
N ALA A 169 -5.16 16.58 15.26
CA ALA A 169 -6.26 17.09 14.45
C ALA A 169 -6.03 16.87 12.94
N HIS A 170 -4.79 16.97 12.48
CA HIS A 170 -4.36 16.59 11.13
C HIS A 170 -4.64 15.09 10.88
N GLU A 171 -4.18 14.22 11.77
CA GLU A 171 -4.39 12.77 11.67
C GLU A 171 -5.88 12.36 11.74
N LEU A 172 -6.67 13.00 12.61
CA LEU A 172 -8.12 12.82 12.67
C LEU A 172 -8.81 13.26 11.37
N THR A 173 -8.29 14.29 10.71
CA THR A 173 -8.83 14.72 9.41
C THR A 173 -8.62 13.66 8.33
N HIS A 174 -7.51 12.91 8.35
CA HIS A 174 -7.34 11.77 7.44
C HIS A 174 -8.35 10.65 7.68
N ILE A 175 -8.70 10.39 8.95
CA ILE A 175 -9.77 9.43 9.29
C ILE A 175 -11.12 9.96 8.78
N ARG A 176 -11.42 11.23 9.03
CA ARG A 176 -12.68 11.90 8.65
C ARG A 176 -12.89 11.90 7.14
N ASN A 177 -11.81 12.09 6.38
CA ASN A 177 -11.83 12.10 4.92
C ASN A 177 -11.75 10.69 4.31
N HIS A 178 -11.65 9.62 5.11
CA HIS A 178 -11.39 8.25 4.65
C HIS A 178 -10.08 8.08 3.84
N ASP A 179 -9.09 8.94 4.07
CA ASP A 179 -7.77 8.79 3.45
C ASP A 179 -7.07 7.52 3.97
N THR A 180 -7.17 7.27 5.28
CA THR A 180 -6.60 6.06 5.93
C THR A 180 -7.16 4.77 5.34
N ARG A 181 -8.47 4.71 5.10
CA ARG A 181 -9.13 3.56 4.48
C ARG A 181 -8.55 3.28 3.09
N LEU A 182 -8.47 4.31 2.24
CA LEU A 182 -7.93 4.14 0.90
C LEU A 182 -6.46 3.71 0.95
N LEU A 183 -5.65 4.33 1.81
CA LEU A 183 -4.23 4.03 1.95
C LEU A 183 -4.00 2.59 2.41
N ILE A 184 -4.66 2.14 3.48
CA ILE A 184 -4.52 0.76 3.98
C ILE A 184 -5.00 -0.25 2.94
N THR A 185 -6.11 0.03 2.25
CA THR A 185 -6.60 -0.85 1.17
C THR A 185 -5.55 -0.94 0.06
N SER A 186 -4.91 0.18 -0.29
CA SER A 186 -3.85 0.25 -1.30
C SER A 186 -2.59 -0.54 -0.90
N ILE A 187 -2.15 -0.42 0.37
CA ILE A 187 -1.02 -1.17 0.92
C ILE A 187 -1.28 -2.68 0.89
N ILE A 188 -2.49 -3.11 1.28
CA ILE A 188 -2.89 -4.53 1.22
C ILE A 188 -2.73 -5.07 -0.20
N PHE A 189 -3.17 -4.33 -1.22
CA PHE A 189 -3.05 -4.75 -2.61
C PHE A 189 -1.61 -4.82 -3.10
N ILE A 190 -0.76 -3.84 -2.76
CA ILE A 190 0.68 -3.93 -3.06
C ILE A 190 1.28 -5.18 -2.41
N GLY A 191 0.95 -5.44 -1.15
CA GLY A 191 1.44 -6.60 -0.42
C GLY A 191 1.12 -7.91 -1.14
N ILE A 192 -0.10 -8.08 -1.64
CA ILE A 192 -0.50 -9.27 -2.40
C ILE A 192 0.28 -9.40 -3.70
N VAL A 193 0.37 -8.32 -4.47
CA VAL A 193 1.09 -8.37 -5.74
C VAL A 193 2.57 -8.68 -5.49
N SER A 194 3.16 -8.12 -4.44
CA SER A 194 4.53 -8.40 -4.02
C SER A 194 4.76 -9.86 -3.61
N THR A 195 3.81 -10.50 -2.90
CA THR A 195 3.93 -11.92 -2.53
C THR A 195 3.77 -12.85 -3.73
N ILE A 196 2.81 -12.58 -4.61
CA ILE A 196 2.65 -13.32 -5.88
C ILE A 196 3.92 -13.19 -6.71
N MET A 197 4.49 -11.99 -6.77
CA MET A 197 5.72 -11.72 -7.49
C MET A 197 6.91 -12.46 -6.94
N SER A 198 7.05 -12.46 -5.61
CA SER A 198 8.12 -13.20 -4.95
C SER A 198 8.00 -14.70 -5.23
N LEU A 199 6.78 -15.25 -5.26
CA LEU A 199 6.53 -16.64 -5.64
C LEU A 199 6.91 -16.91 -7.11
N VAL A 200 6.51 -16.05 -8.05
CA VAL A 200 6.86 -16.18 -9.48
C VAL A 200 8.37 -16.09 -9.68
N VAL A 201 9.03 -15.13 -9.05
CA VAL A 201 10.49 -14.96 -9.09
C VAL A 201 11.19 -16.16 -8.46
N GLN A 202 10.65 -16.73 -7.38
CA GLN A 202 11.21 -17.92 -6.76
C GLN A 202 11.03 -19.17 -7.63
N MET A 203 9.87 -19.32 -8.28
CA MET A 203 9.65 -20.38 -9.29
C MET A 203 10.60 -20.21 -10.48
N MET A 204 10.81 -18.98 -10.94
CA MET A 204 11.82 -18.64 -11.95
C MET A 204 13.22 -19.04 -11.55
N TYR A 205 13.64 -18.61 -10.36
CA TYR A 205 14.96 -18.90 -9.81
C TYR A 205 15.16 -20.41 -9.74
N ASN A 206 14.17 -21.14 -9.21
CA ASN A 206 14.24 -22.59 -9.11
C ASN A 206 14.25 -23.27 -10.48
N ALA A 207 13.48 -22.79 -11.46
CA ALA A 207 13.49 -23.32 -12.82
C ALA A 207 14.84 -23.07 -13.53
N PHE A 208 15.44 -21.89 -13.33
CA PHE A 208 16.76 -21.56 -13.88
C PHE A 208 17.89 -22.35 -13.22
N TRP A 209 17.88 -22.49 -11.90
CA TRP A 209 18.97 -23.10 -11.13
C TRP A 209 18.87 -24.63 -11.04
N PHE A 210 17.66 -25.16 -10.84
CA PHE A 210 17.43 -26.62 -10.71
C PHE A 210 16.98 -27.26 -12.03
N GLY A 211 16.35 -26.52 -12.95
CA GLY A 211 15.98 -27.02 -14.28
C GLY A 211 17.16 -27.08 -15.26
N GLY A 212 18.23 -26.32 -15.04
CA GLY A 212 19.45 -26.34 -15.87
C GLY A 212 20.47 -27.43 -15.53
N MET A 213 20.29 -28.16 -14.42
CA MET A 213 21.28 -29.13 -13.91
C MET A 213 20.96 -30.60 -14.24
N SER A 214 19.91 -30.88 -15.03
CA SER A 214 19.56 -32.26 -15.40
C SER A 214 20.09 -32.63 -16.80
N HIS A 215 21.23 -33.31 -16.79
CA HIS A 215 21.76 -34.22 -17.82
C HIS A 215 22.20 -33.62 -19.17
N ARG A 216 23.47 -33.18 -19.20
CA ARG A 216 24.33 -33.40 -20.38
C ARG A 216 24.53 -34.91 -20.56
N SER A 217 23.59 -35.57 -21.24
CA SER A 217 23.85 -36.86 -21.88
C SER A 217 23.73 -36.65 -23.39
N SER A 218 24.84 -36.88 -24.08
CA SER A 218 24.99 -36.87 -25.53
C SER A 218 24.03 -37.84 -26.21
N ASN A 219 23.01 -37.34 -26.91
CA ASN A 219 22.70 -37.69 -28.31
C ASN A 219 21.43 -36.97 -28.78
N ASP A 220 21.51 -36.46 -30.01
CA ASP A 220 20.44 -36.24 -31.01
C ASP A 220 19.26 -35.28 -30.72
N GLU A 221 19.37 -34.12 -31.39
CA GLU A 221 18.36 -33.33 -32.14
C GLU A 221 17.04 -32.82 -31.54
N ASP A 222 16.60 -33.17 -30.32
CA ASP A 222 15.30 -32.69 -29.80
C ASP A 222 15.36 -31.61 -28.69
N ASN A 223 16.37 -30.75 -28.70
CA ASN A 223 16.62 -29.76 -27.64
C ASN A 223 15.82 -28.43 -27.77
N ARG A 224 14.59 -28.45 -28.30
CA ARG A 224 13.73 -27.25 -28.43
C ARG A 224 12.80 -27.00 -27.24
N GLY A 225 12.61 -27.96 -26.34
CA GLY A 225 11.68 -27.84 -25.20
C GLY A 225 12.14 -26.91 -24.06
N SER A 226 13.46 -26.80 -23.83
CA SER A 226 14.02 -26.05 -22.69
C SER A 226 14.03 -24.52 -22.88
N GLY A 227 14.20 -24.03 -24.12
CA GLY A 227 14.15 -22.59 -24.41
C GLY A 227 12.74 -22.00 -24.39
N ILE A 228 11.72 -22.82 -24.69
CA ILE A 228 10.31 -22.39 -24.76
C ILE A 228 9.73 -22.22 -23.36
N SER A 229 10.06 -23.12 -22.41
CA SER A 229 9.65 -22.99 -21.01
C SER A 229 10.22 -21.71 -20.37
N MET A 230 11.46 -21.35 -20.70
CA MET A 230 12.07 -20.10 -20.24
C MET A 230 11.37 -18.84 -20.78
N LEU A 231 10.98 -18.84 -22.06
CA LEU A 231 10.28 -17.69 -22.68
C LEU A 231 8.89 -17.46 -22.08
N VAL A 232 8.13 -18.53 -21.82
CA VAL A 232 6.82 -18.46 -21.14
C VAL A 232 6.96 -17.83 -19.76
N VAL A 233 7.95 -18.29 -19.01
CA VAL A 233 8.25 -17.80 -17.67
C VAL A 233 8.62 -16.31 -17.68
N PHE A 234 9.41 -15.85 -18.65
CA PHE A 234 9.72 -14.42 -18.82
C PHE A 234 8.49 -13.57 -19.16
N ILE A 235 7.58 -14.06 -20.01
CA ILE A 235 6.34 -13.34 -20.36
C ILE A 235 5.44 -13.23 -19.12
N ILE A 236 5.32 -14.29 -18.33
CA ILE A 236 4.55 -14.28 -17.08
C ILE A 236 5.15 -13.26 -16.10
N ALA A 237 6.47 -13.28 -15.93
CA ALA A 237 7.16 -12.31 -15.08
C ALA A 237 6.94 -10.87 -15.55
N ALA A 238 7.02 -10.61 -16.87
CA ALA A 238 6.76 -9.30 -17.44
C ALA A 238 5.30 -8.84 -17.23
N LEU A 239 4.32 -9.74 -17.39
CA LEU A 239 2.91 -9.46 -17.13
C LEU A 239 2.67 -9.13 -15.66
N CYS A 240 3.22 -9.93 -14.75
CA CYS A 240 3.12 -9.64 -13.33
C CYS A 240 3.80 -8.30 -12.99
N CYS A 241 4.93 -7.95 -13.62
CA CYS A 241 5.63 -6.67 -13.44
C CYS A 241 4.78 -5.49 -13.88
N ALA A 242 4.09 -5.60 -15.03
CA ALA A 242 3.18 -4.58 -15.51
C ALA A 242 2.02 -4.35 -14.53
N VAL A 243 1.48 -5.42 -13.94
CA VAL A 243 0.41 -5.33 -12.94
C VAL A 243 0.91 -4.72 -11.63
N ALA A 244 2.07 -5.13 -11.15
CA ALA A 244 2.71 -4.51 -9.98
C ALA A 244 2.91 -3.00 -10.20
N TYR A 245 3.39 -2.62 -11.38
CA TYR A 245 3.55 -1.23 -11.75
C TYR A 245 2.21 -0.47 -11.81
N LEU A 246 1.14 -1.10 -12.30
CA LEU A 246 -0.20 -0.50 -12.27
C LEU A 246 -0.66 -0.23 -10.83
N PHE A 247 -0.47 -1.17 -9.91
CA PHE A 247 -0.85 -0.99 -8.52
C PHE A 247 0.01 0.06 -7.81
N THR A 248 1.30 0.18 -8.12
CA THR A 248 2.13 1.28 -7.56
C THR A 248 1.69 2.64 -8.07
N LEU A 249 1.19 2.75 -9.31
CA LEU A 249 0.57 3.98 -9.79
C LEU A 249 -0.72 4.31 -9.03
N LEU A 250 -1.56 3.30 -8.76
CA LEU A 250 -2.80 3.50 -8.00
C LEU A 250 -2.54 3.95 -6.55
N THR A 251 -1.51 3.40 -5.90
CA THR A 251 -1.14 3.79 -4.54
C THR A 251 -0.56 5.20 -4.49
N ARG A 252 0.15 5.63 -5.55
CA ARG A 252 0.57 7.02 -5.71
C ARG A 252 -0.61 8.00 -5.81
N PHE A 253 -1.76 7.58 -6.34
CA PHE A 253 -2.98 8.39 -6.28
C PHE A 253 -3.63 8.40 -4.89
N ALA A 254 -3.42 7.34 -4.09
CA ALA A 254 -3.84 7.29 -2.69
C ALA A 254 -3.04 8.27 -1.81
N ILE A 255 -1.75 8.46 -2.12
CA ILE A 255 -0.84 9.41 -1.44
C ILE A 255 -0.69 10.68 -2.29
N SER A 256 -1.69 11.56 -2.22
CA SER A 256 -1.72 12.80 -3.02
C SER A 256 -1.40 14.02 -2.17
N ARG A 257 -0.50 14.90 -2.66
CA ARG A 257 -0.20 16.22 -2.06
C ARG A 257 -1.44 17.06 -1.71
N LYS A 258 -2.52 16.92 -2.48
CA LYS A 258 -3.78 17.65 -2.22
C LYS A 258 -4.43 17.22 -0.90
N ARG A 259 -4.22 15.99 -0.46
CA ARG A 259 -4.77 15.44 0.80
C ARG A 259 -4.10 16.07 2.00
N GLU A 260 -2.78 16.20 1.95
CA GLU A 260 -1.98 16.85 2.99
C GLU A 260 -2.46 18.28 3.24
N TYR A 261 -2.65 19.08 2.18
CA TYR A 261 -3.19 20.44 2.33
C TYR A 261 -4.63 20.47 2.89
N MET A 262 -5.46 19.48 2.54
CA MET A 262 -6.82 19.37 3.11
C MET A 262 -6.78 18.90 4.57
N ALA A 263 -5.82 18.07 4.93
CA ALA A 263 -5.61 17.61 6.30
C ALA A 263 -5.00 18.73 7.17
N ASP A 264 -4.12 19.56 6.63
CA ASP A 264 -3.65 20.79 7.28
C ASP A 264 -4.80 21.75 7.52
N ALA A 265 -5.63 22.00 6.49
CA ALA A 265 -6.79 22.87 6.61
C ALA A 265 -7.81 22.34 7.64
N GLY A 266 -8.12 21.04 7.59
CA GLY A 266 -9.05 20.43 8.54
C GLY A 266 -8.47 20.33 9.96
N GLY A 267 -7.15 20.16 10.09
CA GLY A 267 -6.45 20.18 11.37
C GLY A 267 -6.44 21.57 12.00
N ALA A 268 -6.19 22.61 11.19
CA ALA A 268 -6.30 24.01 11.60
C ALA A 268 -7.72 24.38 12.03
N GLU A 269 -8.73 24.00 11.24
CA GLU A 269 -10.16 24.21 11.56
C GLU A 269 -10.56 23.50 12.86
N LEU A 270 -10.12 22.25 13.04
CA LEU A 270 -10.50 21.43 14.19
C LEU A 270 -9.79 21.84 15.49
N CYS A 271 -8.51 22.21 15.40
CA CYS A 271 -7.73 22.66 16.56
C CYS A 271 -7.99 24.14 16.90
N GLY A 272 -8.51 24.93 15.97
CA GLY A 272 -8.70 26.38 16.14
C GLY A 272 -7.39 27.18 16.24
N ASN A 273 -6.23 26.52 16.03
CA ASN A 273 -4.90 27.13 16.14
C ASN A 273 -3.99 26.65 14.99
N PRO A 274 -4.06 27.28 13.81
CA PRO A 274 -3.22 26.91 12.65
C PRO A 274 -1.72 27.09 12.92
N LEU A 275 -1.34 28.08 13.73
CA LEU A 275 0.06 28.37 14.06
C LEU A 275 0.68 27.29 14.94
N ALA A 276 -0.10 26.60 15.78
CA ALA A 276 0.38 25.47 16.55
C ALA A 276 0.77 24.29 15.64
N LEU A 277 -0.03 24.00 14.61
CA LEU A 277 0.32 22.98 13.61
C LEU A 277 1.55 23.40 12.80
N ALA A 278 1.66 24.68 12.42
CA ALA A 278 2.85 25.21 11.74
C ALA A 278 4.12 25.07 12.60
N SER A 279 4.03 25.39 13.89
CA SER A 279 5.13 25.21 14.87
C SER A 279 5.52 23.74 15.02
N ALA A 280 4.54 22.86 15.13
CA ALA A 280 4.77 21.42 15.19
C ALA A 280 5.52 20.91 13.94
N LEU A 281 5.03 21.25 12.74
CA LEU A 281 5.68 20.88 11.48
C LEU A 281 7.12 21.39 11.40
N ARG A 282 7.37 22.61 11.87
CA ARG A 282 8.72 23.20 11.92
C ARG A 282 9.65 22.37 12.81
N LYS A 283 9.18 21.93 13.98
CA LYS A 283 9.94 21.03 14.90
C LYS A 283 10.19 19.65 14.29
N ILE A 284 9.18 19.05 13.67
CA ILE A 284 9.30 17.72 13.06
C ILE A 284 10.25 17.76 11.85
N SER A 285 10.20 18.84 11.04
CA SER A 285 11.06 19.00 9.86
C SER A 285 12.54 19.22 10.16
N GLY A 286 12.86 19.74 11.36
CA GLY A 286 14.24 20.03 11.77
C GLY A 286 15.01 18.82 12.31
N ASP A 287 14.32 17.75 12.66
CA ASP A 287 14.91 16.51 13.18
C ASP A 287 14.12 15.29 12.65
N PRO A 288 14.26 14.96 11.35
CA PRO A 288 13.70 13.74 10.78
C PRO A 288 14.55 12.58 11.29
N GLY A 289 14.38 12.19 12.55
CA GLY A 289 15.05 11.03 13.11
C GLY A 289 14.67 9.80 12.28
N LEU A 290 15.66 9.06 11.80
CA LEU A 290 15.43 8.00 10.81
C LEU A 290 16.50 6.91 10.93
N GLU A 291 16.23 5.84 11.68
CA GLU A 291 17.12 4.65 11.62
C GLU A 291 16.42 3.28 11.63
N ASN A 292 15.14 3.11 11.97
CA ASN A 292 14.65 1.76 12.36
C ASN A 292 13.40 1.17 11.70
N VAL A 293 12.78 1.79 10.69
CA VAL A 293 11.61 1.19 10.02
C VAL A 293 12.03 0.46 8.75
N LYS A 294 12.07 -0.88 8.82
CA LYS A 294 12.57 -1.76 7.74
C LYS A 294 11.55 -2.05 6.62
N ARG A 295 10.32 -1.52 6.70
CA ARG A 295 9.23 -1.78 5.75
C ARG A 295 8.79 -0.51 5.03
N ASP A 296 9.15 -0.41 3.76
CA ASP A 296 8.88 0.75 2.89
C ASP A 296 7.38 1.02 2.68
N ASP A 297 6.55 -0.01 2.75
CA ASP A 297 5.10 0.07 2.61
C ASP A 297 4.41 0.73 3.81
N ILE A 298 5.03 0.67 4.99
CA ILE A 298 4.50 1.24 6.24
C ILE A 298 5.05 2.63 6.48
N ALA A 299 6.23 2.94 5.93
CA ALA A 299 6.77 4.30 5.90
C ALA A 299 5.80 5.29 5.23
N GLN A 300 4.87 4.82 4.39
CA GLN A 300 3.79 5.60 3.76
C GLN A 300 2.74 6.15 4.72
N LEU A 301 2.69 5.65 5.95
CA LEU A 301 1.77 6.16 6.97
C LEU A 301 2.33 7.40 7.69
N PHE A 302 3.63 7.68 7.59
CA PHE A 302 4.31 8.68 8.43
C PHE A 302 4.08 10.12 7.97
N ILE A 303 4.02 11.06 8.92
CA ILE A 303 3.81 12.51 8.65
C ILE A 303 4.91 13.11 7.77
N ILE A 304 6.15 12.62 7.90
CA ILE A 304 7.27 12.98 7.05
C ILE A 304 7.88 11.71 6.47
N HIS A 305 7.91 11.63 5.13
CA HIS A 305 8.57 10.55 4.42
C HIS A 305 10.10 10.77 4.38
N PRO A 306 10.92 9.81 4.84
CA PRO A 306 12.36 9.79 4.54
C PRO A 306 12.62 9.63 3.04
N GLN A 307 13.43 10.52 2.45
CA GLN A 307 13.84 10.44 1.05
C GLN A 307 15.01 9.46 0.78
N HIS A 308 15.53 8.75 1.78
CA HIS A 308 16.77 7.98 1.61
C HIS A 308 16.70 6.57 2.22
N PHE A 309 16.43 5.57 1.38
CA PHE A 309 16.88 4.20 1.61
C PHE A 309 17.65 3.65 0.38
N ALA A 310 18.88 3.21 0.69
CA ALA A 310 19.86 2.30 0.07
C ALA A 310 19.92 2.07 -1.47
N PRO A 311 21.15 1.93 -2.05
CA PRO A 311 21.37 1.75 -3.48
C PRO A 311 21.01 0.33 -3.93
N GLY A 312 20.07 0.26 -4.87
CA GLY A 312 19.55 -0.95 -5.50
C GLY A 312 18.36 -0.57 -6.38
N LEU A 313 17.73 -1.52 -7.07
CA LEU A 313 16.52 -1.26 -7.87
C LEU A 313 15.36 -0.62 -7.05
N THR A 314 15.45 -0.64 -5.71
CA THR A 314 14.62 0.08 -4.72
C THR A 314 14.86 1.60 -4.65
N SER A 315 16.00 2.11 -5.12
CA SER A 315 16.36 3.54 -5.16
C SER A 315 15.59 4.31 -6.25
N PHE A 316 15.23 3.63 -7.35
CA PHE A 316 14.36 4.22 -8.38
C PHE A 316 12.92 4.41 -7.87
N PHE A 317 12.52 3.58 -6.90
CA PHE A 317 11.23 3.65 -6.24
C PHE A 317 11.20 4.77 -5.19
N SER A 318 12.19 4.88 -4.29
CA SER A 318 12.21 5.92 -3.23
C SER A 318 12.18 7.37 -3.76
N SER A 319 12.87 7.66 -4.87
CA SER A 319 12.83 8.96 -5.56
C SER A 319 11.45 9.29 -6.17
N LEU A 320 10.70 8.28 -6.62
CA LEU A 320 9.33 8.43 -7.13
C LEU A 320 8.28 8.57 -6.00
N PHE A 321 8.67 8.31 -4.75
CA PHE A 321 7.81 8.24 -3.57
C PHE A 321 7.84 9.48 -2.65
N SER A 322 8.59 10.55 -2.99
CA SER A 322 8.45 11.83 -2.28
C SER A 322 7.15 12.54 -2.69
N THR A 323 6.06 12.14 -2.03
CA THR A 323 4.69 12.53 -2.34
C THR A 323 4.08 13.50 -1.33
N HIS A 324 4.81 13.84 -0.25
CA HIS A 324 4.43 14.95 0.62
C HIS A 324 4.80 16.28 -0.06
N PRO A 325 3.93 17.29 0.03
CA PRO A 325 4.30 18.64 -0.37
C PRO A 325 5.46 19.13 0.50
N ASP A 326 6.27 20.03 -0.05
CA ASP A 326 7.34 20.68 0.70
C ASP A 326 6.77 21.25 2.01
N THR A 327 7.31 20.79 3.14
CA THR A 327 6.87 21.18 4.48
C THR A 327 6.89 22.70 4.64
N LYS A 328 7.83 23.40 3.98
CA LYS A 328 7.87 24.87 3.98
C LYS A 328 6.60 25.50 3.42
N LYS A 329 6.05 24.93 2.34
CA LYS A 329 4.79 25.42 1.74
C LYS A 329 3.57 25.11 2.60
N ARG A 330 3.56 23.97 3.31
CA ARG A 330 2.49 23.64 4.27
C ARG A 330 2.50 24.66 5.42
N ILE A 331 3.68 24.96 5.96
CA ILE A 331 3.87 25.98 7.00
C ILE A 331 3.43 27.36 6.51
N GLU A 332 3.86 27.79 5.32
CA GLU A 332 3.48 29.09 4.74
C GLU A 332 1.96 29.25 4.61
N ILE A 333 1.25 28.20 4.18
CA ILE A 333 -0.21 28.22 4.08
C ILE A 333 -0.86 28.33 5.47
N LEU A 334 -0.36 27.59 6.45
CA LEU A 334 -0.87 27.64 7.83
C LEU A 334 -0.63 28.99 8.51
N GLU A 335 0.42 29.72 8.12
CA GLU A 335 0.68 31.07 8.63
C GLU A 335 -0.22 32.13 7.99
N GLN A 336 -0.92 31.80 6.90
CA GLN A 336 -1.86 32.67 6.19
C GLN A 336 -3.34 32.40 6.54
N PHE A 337 -3.60 31.43 7.42
CA PHE A 337 -4.95 30.92 7.71
C PHE A 337 -5.89 31.92 8.40
#